data_AF-A0A2M8G851-F1
#
_entry.id   AF-A0A2M8G851-F1
#
_cell.length_a   1.000
_cell.length_b   1.000
_cell.length_c   1.000
_cell.angle_alpha   90.00
_cell.angle_beta   90.00
_cell.angle_gamma   90.00
#
_symmetry.space_group_name_H-M   'P 1'
#
loop_
_entity.id
_entity.type
_entity.pdbx_description
1 polymer ?
#
loop_
_entity_poly.entity_id
_entity_poly.type
_entity_poly.pdbx_seq_one_letter_code
_entity_poly.pdbx_strand_id
1 'polypeptide(L)' 'MQQTLGIKKHGILKFLNKEEEKWQCKKCGGTICCHNGLCFTCDLEKLKSKKKLYRWEEK' A
#
# COMPACT_ATOMS: atom_id res chain seq x y z
N MET A 1 14.78 12.58 -0.38
CA MET A 1 14.58 13.29 -1.67
C MET A 1 14.86 12.39 -2.91
N GLN A 2 14.44 11.12 -2.93
CA GLN A 2 14.65 10.26 -4.13
C GLN A 2 13.41 10.19 -5.04
N GLN A 3 12.20 10.29 -4.48
CA GLN A 3 10.95 10.13 -5.24
C GLN A 3 10.71 11.27 -6.24
N THR A 4 10.90 12.52 -5.81
CA THR A 4 10.73 13.71 -6.65
C THR A 4 11.72 13.78 -7.81
N LEU A 5 12.94 13.27 -7.64
CA LEU A 5 13.92 13.17 -8.73
C LEU A 5 13.46 12.16 -9.80
N GLY A 6 12.91 11.02 -9.37
CA GLY A 6 12.33 10.02 -10.27
C GLY A 6 11.13 10.57 -11.05
N ILE A 7 10.24 11.31 -10.38
CA ILE A 7 9.10 11.98 -11.02
C ILE A 7 9.58 13.03 -12.03
N LYS A 8 10.57 13.87 -11.67
CA LYS A 8 11.16 14.85 -12.61
C LYS A 8 11.75 14.19 -13.86
N LYS A 9 12.38 13.02 -13.72
CA LYS A 9 13.05 12.31 -14.83
C LYS A 9 12.12 11.46 -15.69
N HIS A 10 11.09 10.86 -15.11
CA HIS A 10 10.26 9.85 -15.77
C HIS A 10 8.77 10.21 -15.84
N GLY A 11 8.40 11.39 -15.36
CA GLY A 11 7.01 11.83 -15.25
C GLY A 11 6.28 11.20 -14.08
N ILE A 12 5.14 11.81 -13.71
CA ILE A 12 4.31 11.38 -12.60
C ILE A 12 3.59 10.05 -12.86
N LEU A 13 3.21 9.78 -14.12
CA LEU A 13 2.45 8.57 -14.48
C LEU A 13 3.20 7.29 -14.13
N LYS A 14 4.51 7.23 -14.42
CA LYS A 14 5.33 6.05 -14.10
C LYS A 14 5.42 5.80 -12.59
N PHE A 15 5.39 6.87 -11.78
CA PHE A 15 5.35 6.76 -10.33
C PHE A 15 3.98 6.26 -9.85
N LEU A 16 2.90 6.83 -10.38
CA LEU A 16 1.53 6.43 -10.02
C LEU A 16 1.27 4.95 -10.33
N ASN A 17 1.65 4.47 -11.52
CA ASN A 17 1.49 3.06 -11.88
C ASN A 17 2.24 2.12 -10.92
N LYS A 18 3.43 2.53 -10.46
CA LYS A 18 4.20 1.75 -9.47
C LYS A 18 3.55 1.74 -8.10
N GLU A 19 3.04 2.88 -7.63
CA GLU A 19 2.33 2.93 -6.36
C GLU A 19 1.01 2.17 -6.43
N GLU A 20 0.27 2.23 -7.54
CA GLU A 20 -0.91 1.41 -7.79
C GLU A 20 -0.58 -0.09 -7.71
N GLU A 21 0.41 -0.56 -8.47
CA GLU A 21 0.81 -1.98 -8.46
C GLU A 21 1.24 -2.46 -7.08
N LYS A 22 1.96 -1.60 -6.34
CA LYS A 22 2.47 -1.86 -5.00
C LYS A 22 1.36 -1.95 -3.95
N TRP A 23 0.33 -1.12 -4.06
CA TRP A 23 -0.79 -1.07 -3.12
C TRP A 23 -2.01 -1.87 -3.60
N GLN A 24 -1.95 -2.53 -4.75
CA GLN A 24 -3.00 -3.42 -5.24
C GLN A 24 -2.92 -4.81 -4.57
N CYS A 25 -4.05 -5.25 -4.04
CA CYS A 25 -4.24 -6.60 -3.53
C CYS A 25 -4.15 -7.61 -4.67
N LYS A 26 -3.21 -8.55 -4.59
CA LYS A 26 -3.04 -9.59 -5.61
C LYS A 26 -4.18 -10.63 -5.63
N LYS A 27 -5.02 -10.67 -4.59
CA LYS A 27 -6.16 -11.60 -4.50
C LYS A 27 -7.44 -11.05 -5.13
N CYS A 28 -7.82 -9.81 -4.79
CA CYS A 28 -9.09 -9.24 -5.25
C CYS A 28 -8.96 -7.99 -6.13
N GLY A 29 -7.74 -7.49 -6.38
CA GLY A 29 -7.53 -6.22 -7.09
C GLY A 29 -7.87 -4.96 -6.29
N GLY A 30 -8.42 -5.10 -5.08
CA GLY A 30 -8.71 -3.97 -4.19
C GLY A 30 -7.45 -3.34 -3.57
N THR A 31 -7.63 -2.38 -2.68
CA THR A 31 -6.50 -1.62 -2.10
C THR A 31 -5.97 -2.24 -0.79
N ILE A 32 -4.64 -2.29 -0.67
CA ILE A 32 -3.90 -2.57 0.57
C ILE A 32 -3.58 -1.24 1.25
N CYS A 33 -3.86 -1.13 2.55
CA CYS A 33 -3.50 0.07 3.31
C CYS A 33 -1.99 0.11 3.62
N CYS A 34 -1.38 1.27 3.41
CA CYS A 34 0.05 1.48 3.65
C CYS A 34 0.46 1.38 5.13
N HIS A 35 -0.46 1.66 6.06
CA HIS A 35 -0.22 1.66 7.50
C HIS A 35 -0.28 0.25 8.09
N ASN A 36 -1.38 -0.47 7.86
CA ASN A 36 -1.62 -1.77 8.50
C ASN A 36 -1.21 -2.97 7.62
N GLY A 37 -0.93 -2.75 6.33
CA GLY A 37 -0.48 -3.79 5.39
C GLY A 37 -1.57 -4.79 4.98
N LEU A 38 -2.84 -4.47 5.20
CA LEU A 38 -3.98 -5.35 4.97
C LEU A 38 -4.87 -4.84 3.85
N CYS A 39 -5.52 -5.76 3.13
CA CYS A 39 -6.50 -5.42 2.11
C CYS A 39 -7.84 -5.06 2.75
N PHE A 40 -8.43 -3.94 2.35
CA PHE A 40 -9.73 -3.50 2.88
C PHE A 40 -10.92 -4.39 2.50
N THR A 41 -10.76 -5.22 1.46
CA THR A 41 -11.79 -6.18 1.04
C THR A 41 -11.52 -7.57 1.62
N CYS A 42 -10.29 -8.08 1.50
CA CYS A 42 -9.98 -9.46 1.88
C CYS A 42 -9.78 -9.64 3.39
N ASP A 43 -9.24 -8.63 4.06
CA ASP A 43 -8.73 -8.73 5.44
C ASP A 43 -9.53 -7.88 6.43
N LEU A 44 -10.79 -7.55 6.10
CA LEU A 44 -11.62 -6.64 6.90
C LEU A 44 -11.80 -7.12 8.35
N GLU A 45 -12.00 -8.42 8.56
CA GLU A 45 -12.14 -8.98 9.91
C GLU A 45 -10.81 -8.96 10.68
N LYS A 46 -9.69 -9.17 9.98
CA LYS A 46 -8.35 -9.03 10.57
C LYS A 46 -8.05 -7.58 10.94
N LEU A 47 -8.53 -6.61 10.15
CA LEU A 47 -8.43 -5.18 10.47
C LEU A 47 -9.18 -4.84 11.75
N LYS A 48 -10.43 -5.30 11.91
CA LYS A 48 -11.26 -5.03 13.10
C LYS A 48 -10.67 -5.59 14.39
N SER A 49 -9.97 -6.72 14.30
CA SER A 49 -9.43 -7.44 15.45
C SER A 49 -7.94 -7.15 15.72
N LYS A 50 -7.28 -6.34 14.89
CA LYS A 50 -5.84 -6.07 14.99
C LYS A 50 -5.55 -5.23 16.25
N LYS A 51 -4.72 -5.78 17.15
CA LYS A 51 -4.27 -5.06 18.37
C LYS A 51 -3.17 -4.03 18.11
N LYS A 52 -2.27 -4.33 17.17
CA LYS A 52 -1.20 -3.42 16.73
C LYS A 52 -1.68 -2.70 15.47
N LEU A 53 -1.76 -1.37 15.46
CA LEU A 53 -2.42 -0.64 14.37
C LEU A 53 -1.56 -0.54 13.11
N TYR A 54 -0.24 -0.52 13.28
CA TYR A 54 0.70 -0.33 12.20
C TYR A 54 1.50 -1.60 11.91
N ARG A 55 1.80 -1.84 10.64
CA ARG A 55 2.53 -3.02 10.17
C ARG A 55 3.96 -3.09 10.68
N TRP A 56 4.57 -1.96 11.04
CA TRP A 56 5.93 -1.90 11.58
C TRP A 56 6.00 -2.16 13.09
N GLU A 57 4.86 -2.36 13.75
CA GLU A 57 4.79 -2.77 15.15
C GLU A 57 4.88 -4.30 15.31
N GLU A 58 4.78 -5.07 14.21
CA GLU A 58 5.01 -6.51 14.16
C GLU A 58 6.52 -6.83 14.25
N LYS A 59 7.13 -6.40 15.37
CA LYS A 59 8.37 -6.95 15.90
C LYS A 59 8.05 -8.13 16.82
#